data_AF-A0A929AV64-F1
#
_entry.id   AF-A0A929AV64-F1
#
_cell.length_a   1.000
_cell.length_b   1.000
_cell.length_c   1.000
_cell.angle_alpha   90.00
_cell.angle_beta   90.00
_cell.angle_gamma   90.00
#
_symmetry.space_group_name_H-M   'P 1'
#
loop_
_entity.id
_entity.type
_entity.pdbx_description
1 polymer ?
#
loop_
_entity_poly.entity_id
_entity_poly.type
_entity_poly.pdbx_seq_one_letter_code
_entity_poly.pdbx_strand_id
1 'polypeptide(L)'
;MVNFKLADKISLTAHLDSMFKPANLSPTLLIGLLTLTPAFAQDYQPPADRGRQQQADAQGSRGDCLTQALRLLIPEDHTPNTIAAHPTFFFYSEFPRVSFTLSAPGTSEPLYEREMMINTPKIVRVEIPETAPPLEVGKEYVWTVVARCRSVEQIYARASLRRVELSSELEKALLGAKSNEERVRILAQQGLWHDALAAGNGSDSFWRLLADIGVHQLGDLADVPHE
;
A
#
# COMPACT_ATOMS: atom_id res chain seq x y z
N MET A 1 -52.59 0.60 48.30
CA MET A 1 -51.47 0.08 49.11
C MET A 1 -51.89 -1.32 49.58
N VAL A 2 -50.98 -2.31 49.52
CA VAL A 2 -51.19 -3.74 49.82
C VAL A 2 -52.00 -4.55 48.77
N ASN A 3 -51.34 -5.58 48.21
CA ASN A 3 -51.85 -6.64 47.33
C ASN A 3 -52.33 -7.85 48.16
N PHE A 4 -53.14 -8.74 47.59
CA PHE A 4 -53.01 -10.22 47.61
C PHE A 4 -53.90 -10.77 46.45
N LYS A 5 -53.44 -11.58 45.47
CA LYS A 5 -53.06 -13.02 45.49
C LYS A 5 -54.20 -13.92 46.03
N LEU A 6 -54.58 -15.09 45.48
CA LEU A 6 -53.96 -16.12 44.62
C LEU A 6 -55.11 -16.91 43.88
N ALA A 7 -55.03 -17.30 42.60
CA ALA A 7 -54.68 -18.64 42.03
C ALA A 7 -55.77 -19.75 41.99
N ASP A 8 -55.49 -20.79 41.16
CA ASP A 8 -56.19 -22.10 41.00
C ASP A 8 -57.62 -22.06 40.38
N LYS A 9 -58.25 -23.08 39.73
CA LYS A 9 -57.97 -24.46 39.20
C LYS A 9 -59.22 -24.92 38.38
N ILE A 10 -59.28 -25.93 37.48
CA ILE A 10 -58.35 -26.80 36.71
C ILE A 10 -59.14 -27.49 35.54
N SER A 11 -58.49 -27.90 34.42
CA SER A 11 -59.00 -28.87 33.40
C SER A 11 -60.29 -28.57 32.57
N LEU A 12 -60.67 -29.30 31.50
CA LEU A 12 -59.99 -30.05 30.40
C LEU A 12 -61.09 -30.69 29.52
N THR A 13 -61.14 -30.44 28.21
CA THR A 13 -61.73 -31.37 27.20
C THR A 13 -61.49 -30.88 25.76
N ALA A 14 -61.21 -31.82 24.87
CA ALA A 14 -61.31 -31.65 23.41
C ALA A 14 -62.80 -31.82 22.97
N HIS A 15 -63.23 -31.76 21.71
CA HIS A 15 -62.57 -32.08 20.43
C HIS A 15 -63.50 -31.65 19.27
N LEU A 16 -62.97 -31.12 18.16
CA LEU A 16 -63.56 -31.14 16.79
C LEU A 16 -64.93 -30.40 16.57
N ASP A 17 -65.30 -29.89 15.40
CA ASP A 17 -64.64 -29.87 14.08
C ASP A 17 -65.15 -28.73 13.17
N SER A 18 -64.48 -28.56 12.03
CA SER A 18 -65.04 -28.10 10.74
C SER A 18 -65.15 -26.59 10.38
N MET A 19 -64.63 -26.31 9.18
CA MET A 19 -65.02 -25.27 8.21
C MET A 19 -64.84 -23.77 8.55
N PHE A 20 -63.62 -23.26 8.31
CA PHE A 20 -63.44 -22.11 7.41
C PHE A 20 -62.24 -22.36 6.48
N LYS A 21 -62.42 -22.16 5.16
CA LYS A 21 -61.38 -22.34 4.13
C LYS A 21 -60.51 -21.07 3.98
N PRO A 22 -59.28 -21.18 3.46
CA PRO A 22 -58.25 -20.16 3.65
C PRO A 22 -58.35 -19.00 2.65
N ALA A 23 -57.95 -17.81 3.10
CA ALA A 23 -57.50 -16.72 2.25
C ALA A 23 -55.97 -16.62 2.33
N ASN A 24 -55.28 -16.94 1.24
CA ASN A 24 -53.82 -16.83 1.15
C ASN A 24 -53.40 -15.36 1.13
N LEU A 25 -52.71 -14.90 2.17
CA LEU A 25 -51.86 -13.71 2.12
C LEU A 25 -50.49 -14.10 2.67
N SER A 26 -49.50 -14.17 1.78
CA SER A 26 -48.10 -14.42 2.14
C SER A 26 -47.40 -13.08 2.34
N PRO A 27 -47.01 -12.70 3.57
CA PRO A 27 -46.16 -11.55 3.81
C PRO A 27 -44.71 -12.03 3.74
N THR A 28 -44.20 -12.32 2.54
CA THR A 28 -42.77 -12.61 2.36
C THR A 28 -41.97 -11.31 2.46
N LEU A 29 -41.84 -10.80 3.68
CA LEU A 29 -40.99 -9.68 4.02
C LEU A 29 -39.53 -10.12 3.82
N LEU A 30 -39.01 -9.97 2.60
CA LEU A 30 -37.57 -10.00 2.37
C LEU A 30 -36.96 -8.80 3.10
N ILE A 31 -36.54 -9.03 4.35
CA ILE A 31 -35.51 -8.23 4.97
C ILE A 31 -34.23 -8.54 4.18
N GLY A 32 -34.02 -7.77 3.10
CA GLY A 32 -32.76 -7.78 2.37
C GLY A 32 -31.67 -7.35 3.34
N LEU A 33 -30.95 -8.32 3.91
CA LEU A 33 -29.84 -8.07 4.80
C LEU A 33 -28.72 -7.44 3.97
N LEU A 34 -28.73 -6.11 3.92
CA LEU A 34 -27.74 -5.32 3.24
C LEU A 34 -26.44 -5.43 4.05
N THR A 35 -25.71 -6.50 3.79
CA THR A 35 -24.36 -6.69 4.33
C THR A 35 -23.50 -5.57 3.77
N LEU A 36 -23.34 -4.50 4.54
CA LEU A 36 -22.19 -3.64 4.39
C LEU A 36 -20.97 -4.50 4.70
N THR A 37 -20.42 -5.14 3.67
CA THR A 37 -19.01 -5.48 3.68
C THR A 37 -18.27 -4.17 3.94
N PRO A 38 -17.49 -4.04 5.03
CA PRO A 38 -16.64 -2.89 5.18
C PRO A 38 -15.68 -2.90 4.00
N ALA A 39 -15.85 -1.96 3.06
CA ALA A 39 -14.79 -1.65 2.13
C ALA A 39 -13.62 -1.21 3.00
N PHE A 40 -12.54 -2.01 3.01
CA PHE A 40 -11.27 -1.55 3.56
C PHE A 40 -10.88 -0.33 2.75
N ALA A 41 -11.07 0.86 3.33
CA ALA A 41 -10.75 2.11 2.67
C ALA A 41 -9.23 2.19 2.56
N GLN A 42 -8.71 2.05 1.34
CA GLN A 42 -7.28 2.21 1.06
C GLN A 42 -6.85 3.60 1.58
N ASP A 43 -5.83 3.63 2.43
CA ASP A 43 -5.31 4.89 2.96
C ASP A 43 -4.59 5.67 1.87
N TYR A 44 -3.93 4.96 0.95
CA TYR A 44 -3.33 5.57 -0.21
C TYR A 44 -4.36 5.95 -1.28
N GLN A 45 -4.31 7.21 -1.71
CA GLN A 45 -5.12 7.75 -2.79
C GLN A 45 -4.20 8.23 -3.92
N PRO A 46 -4.17 7.54 -5.08
CA PRO A 46 -3.35 7.96 -6.21
C PRO A 46 -3.63 9.42 -6.64
N PRO A 47 -2.60 10.17 -7.08
CA PRO A 47 -2.80 11.48 -7.67
C PRO A 47 -3.76 11.45 -8.86
N ALA A 48 -4.56 12.51 -9.02
CA ALA A 48 -5.53 12.61 -10.12
C ALA A 48 -4.86 12.59 -11.51
N ASP A 49 -3.69 13.21 -11.64
CA ASP A 49 -2.78 12.92 -12.76
C ASP A 49 -1.95 11.68 -12.44
N ARG A 50 -2.30 10.56 -13.09
CA ARG A 50 -1.58 9.29 -12.95
C ARG A 50 -0.19 9.31 -13.62
N GLY A 51 0.13 10.28 -14.47
CA GLY A 51 1.41 10.31 -15.18
C GLY A 51 1.64 9.02 -15.98
N ARG A 52 2.78 8.36 -15.74
CA ARG A 52 3.18 7.11 -16.41
C ARG A 52 2.92 5.89 -15.53
N GLN A 53 2.52 4.76 -16.14
CA GLN A 53 2.65 3.45 -15.50
C GLN A 53 4.14 3.10 -15.36
N GLN A 54 4.50 2.42 -14.26
CA GLN A 54 5.89 2.12 -13.94
C GLN A 54 6.33 0.79 -14.53
N GLN A 55 7.60 0.71 -14.96
CA GLN A 55 8.25 -0.55 -15.28
C GLN A 55 9.04 -1.03 -14.05
N ALA A 56 8.30 -1.35 -12.99
CA ALA A 56 8.88 -1.88 -11.74
C ALA A 56 9.48 -3.29 -11.91
N ASP A 57 9.16 -3.96 -13.02
CA ASP A 57 9.60 -5.33 -13.34
C ASP A 57 11.09 -5.44 -13.69
N ALA A 58 11.68 -6.53 -13.17
CA ALA A 58 12.99 -7.06 -13.51
C ALA A 58 13.06 -7.57 -14.96
N GLN A 59 13.05 -6.68 -15.96
CA GLN A 59 13.20 -7.08 -17.36
C GLN A 59 14.64 -7.48 -17.71
N GLY A 60 14.93 -8.78 -17.63
CA GLY A 60 16.12 -9.39 -18.22
C GLY A 60 16.83 -10.40 -17.32
N SER A 61 16.52 -11.69 -17.49
CA SER A 61 17.33 -12.80 -17.00
C SER A 61 17.16 -14.00 -17.94
N ARG A 62 18.26 -14.61 -18.37
CA ARG A 62 18.34 -15.87 -19.11
C ARG A 62 19.38 -16.79 -18.43
N GLY A 63 19.14 -17.11 -17.17
CA GLY A 63 19.99 -18.07 -16.45
C GLY A 63 19.67 -18.23 -14.98
N ASP A 64 20.70 -18.60 -14.22
CA ASP A 64 20.72 -18.99 -12.81
C ASP A 64 20.21 -17.92 -11.81
N CYS A 65 19.80 -16.74 -12.31
CA CYS A 65 19.35 -15.58 -11.52
C CYS A 65 17.83 -15.48 -11.43
N LEU A 66 17.07 -16.42 -12.03
CA LEU A 66 15.60 -16.43 -12.06
C LEU A 66 14.93 -16.72 -10.70
N THR A 67 15.70 -17.17 -9.72
CA THR A 67 15.22 -17.54 -8.37
C THR A 67 15.33 -16.40 -7.35
N GLN A 68 15.94 -15.27 -7.70
CA GLN A 68 16.18 -14.14 -6.79
C GLN A 68 15.29 -12.94 -7.14
N ALA A 69 14.61 -12.38 -6.14
CA ALA A 69 13.73 -11.23 -6.32
C ALA A 69 14.42 -9.86 -6.15
N LEU A 70 14.02 -8.91 -7.00
CA LEU A 70 14.25 -7.47 -6.86
C LEU A 70 12.93 -6.76 -7.15
N ARG A 71 12.40 -5.99 -6.19
CA ARG A 71 11.11 -5.29 -6.34
C ARG A 71 11.16 -3.88 -5.77
N LEU A 72 10.72 -2.88 -6.53
CA LEU A 72 10.53 -1.52 -6.02
C LEU A 72 9.23 -1.45 -5.20
N LEU A 73 9.25 -0.83 -4.02
CA LEU A 73 8.06 -0.74 -3.16
C LEU A 73 7.27 0.54 -3.48
N ILE A 74 6.56 0.50 -4.61
CA ILE A 74 5.79 1.62 -5.18
C ILE A 74 4.50 1.13 -5.85
N PRO A 75 3.49 2.00 -6.03
CA PRO A 75 2.42 1.76 -6.98
C PRO A 75 2.94 1.62 -8.41
N GLU A 76 2.40 0.67 -9.14
CA GLU A 76 2.81 0.36 -10.52
C GLU A 76 1.92 1.09 -11.57
N ASP A 77 0.70 1.48 -11.21
CA ASP A 77 -0.31 2.03 -12.14
C ASP A 77 -0.22 3.55 -12.39
N HIS A 78 0.70 4.26 -11.72
CA HIS A 78 0.90 5.70 -11.86
C HIS A 78 2.31 6.15 -11.44
N THR A 79 2.65 7.41 -11.66
CA THR A 79 3.90 8.03 -11.16
C THR A 79 3.73 8.52 -9.73
N PRO A 80 4.46 7.97 -8.74
CA PRO A 80 4.34 8.40 -7.36
C PRO A 80 4.92 9.81 -7.15
N ASN A 81 4.28 10.60 -6.28
CA ASN A 81 4.69 11.95 -5.94
C ASN A 81 5.52 12.00 -4.64
N THR A 82 6.31 13.06 -4.49
CA THR A 82 6.91 13.48 -3.22
C THR A 82 6.93 15.00 -3.04
N ILE A 83 6.90 15.49 -1.80
CA ILE A 83 7.21 16.90 -1.47
C ILE A 83 8.68 17.10 -1.07
N ALA A 84 9.38 16.04 -0.67
CA ALA A 84 10.75 16.09 -0.16
C ALA A 84 11.77 16.56 -1.21
N ALA A 85 12.73 17.39 -0.78
CA ALA A 85 13.90 17.76 -1.58
C ALA A 85 14.90 16.60 -1.70
N HIS A 86 15.01 15.82 -0.64
CA HIS A 86 15.88 14.65 -0.50
C HIS A 86 14.99 13.45 -0.08
N PRO A 87 14.30 12.81 -1.04
CA PRO A 87 13.33 11.75 -0.73
C PRO A 87 13.97 10.48 -0.19
N THR A 88 13.15 9.60 0.39
CA THR A 88 13.54 8.23 0.75
C THR A 88 12.89 7.23 -0.21
N PHE A 89 13.66 6.22 -0.60
CA PHE A 89 13.26 5.13 -1.48
C PHE A 89 13.29 3.80 -0.72
N PHE A 90 12.37 2.90 -1.09
CA PHE A 90 12.31 1.55 -0.54
C PHE A 90 12.21 0.53 -1.67
N PHE A 91 13.00 -0.53 -1.58
CA PHE A 91 12.94 -1.67 -2.49
C PHE A 91 13.28 -2.96 -1.72
N TYR A 92 12.73 -4.09 -2.13
CA TYR A 92 13.14 -5.41 -1.66
C TYR A 92 14.22 -5.98 -2.58
N SER A 93 15.22 -6.65 -2.01
CA SER A 93 16.28 -7.32 -2.78
C SER A 93 16.81 -8.54 -2.06
N GLU A 94 16.93 -9.64 -2.80
CA GLU A 94 17.64 -10.86 -2.42
C GLU A 94 19.09 -10.90 -2.93
N PHE A 95 19.41 -10.01 -3.88
CA PHE A 95 20.73 -9.95 -4.51
C PHE A 95 21.78 -9.37 -3.56
N PRO A 96 22.99 -9.98 -3.49
CA PRO A 96 24.00 -9.58 -2.52
C PRO A 96 24.74 -8.29 -2.87
N ARG A 97 24.65 -7.83 -4.13
CA ARG A 97 25.22 -6.57 -4.59
C ARG A 97 24.22 -5.84 -5.47
N VAL A 98 23.84 -4.64 -5.03
CA VAL A 98 22.95 -3.74 -5.77
C VAL A 98 23.58 -2.35 -5.87
N SER A 99 23.30 -1.63 -6.96
CA SER A 99 23.54 -0.20 -7.06
C SER A 99 22.21 0.54 -7.22
N PHE A 100 22.07 1.63 -6.47
CA PHE A 100 20.95 2.58 -6.59
C PHE A 100 21.43 3.82 -7.32
N THR A 101 20.64 4.32 -8.27
CA THR A 101 20.86 5.61 -8.95
C THR A 101 19.59 6.46 -8.94
N LEU A 102 19.74 7.78 -8.85
CA LEU A 102 18.69 8.78 -9.03
C LEU A 102 19.18 9.83 -10.02
N SER A 103 18.44 10.05 -11.10
CA SER A 103 18.84 10.88 -12.24
C SER A 103 17.77 11.89 -12.63
N ALA A 104 18.20 13.05 -13.12
CA ALA A 104 17.34 14.05 -13.72
C ALA A 104 17.01 13.69 -15.19
N PRO A 105 15.93 14.25 -15.76
CA PRO A 105 15.64 14.09 -17.19
C PRO A 105 16.74 14.69 -18.04
N GLY A 106 17.24 13.93 -19.02
CA GLY A 106 18.22 14.42 -19.98
C GLY A 106 19.67 14.53 -19.47
N THR A 107 19.98 14.08 -18.24
CA THR A 107 21.36 14.00 -17.76
C THR A 107 21.95 12.60 -17.97
N SER A 108 23.23 12.53 -18.34
CA SER A 108 24.00 11.28 -18.37
C SER A 108 24.53 10.89 -16.99
N GLU A 109 24.84 11.87 -16.15
CA GLU A 109 25.29 11.67 -14.77
C GLU A 109 24.08 11.63 -13.82
N PRO A 110 24.08 10.71 -12.83
CA PRO A 110 23.07 10.68 -11.79
C PRO A 110 23.28 11.83 -10.80
N LEU A 111 22.19 12.35 -10.24
CA LEU A 111 22.23 13.27 -9.09
C LEU A 111 22.78 12.58 -7.84
N TYR A 112 22.57 11.26 -7.75
CA TYR A 112 23.01 10.45 -6.64
C TYR A 112 23.17 8.98 -7.03
N GLU A 113 24.25 8.35 -6.57
CA GLU A 113 24.51 6.91 -6.74
C GLU A 113 25.01 6.28 -5.43
N ARG A 114 24.64 5.03 -5.16
CA ARG A 114 25.13 4.23 -4.01
C ARG A 114 25.22 2.74 -4.38
N GLU A 115 26.42 2.16 -4.32
CA GLU A 115 26.57 0.70 -4.24
C GLU A 115 26.29 0.20 -2.81
N MET A 116 25.65 -0.96 -2.69
CA MET A 116 25.29 -1.58 -1.41
C MET A 116 25.52 -3.09 -1.44
N MET A 117 26.04 -3.62 -0.34
CA MET A 117 26.13 -5.05 -0.08
C MET A 117 24.98 -5.49 0.83
N ILE A 118 24.33 -6.61 0.47
CA ILE A 118 23.15 -7.15 1.15
C ILE A 118 23.46 -8.59 1.56
N ASN A 119 23.59 -8.83 2.86
CA ASN A 119 24.01 -10.15 3.37
C ASN A 119 22.86 -11.17 3.42
N THR A 120 21.61 -10.68 3.44
CA THR A 120 20.37 -11.47 3.54
C THR A 120 19.24 -10.74 2.81
N PRO A 121 18.27 -11.45 2.19
CA PRO A 121 17.05 -10.87 1.66
C PRO A 121 16.40 -9.87 2.63
N LYS A 122 16.10 -8.66 2.14
CA LYS A 122 15.50 -7.60 2.96
C LYS A 122 14.91 -6.46 2.15
N ILE A 123 14.06 -5.68 2.81
CA ILE A 123 13.74 -4.31 2.39
C ILE A 123 14.95 -3.40 2.67
N VAL A 124 15.33 -2.62 1.67
CA VAL A 124 16.42 -1.65 1.68
C VAL A 124 15.84 -0.25 1.66
N ARG A 125 16.27 0.59 2.61
CA ARG A 125 15.96 2.03 2.68
C ARG A 125 17.13 2.83 2.10
N VAL A 126 16.86 3.66 1.09
CA VAL A 126 17.82 4.64 0.55
C VAL A 126 17.29 6.05 0.78
N GLU A 127 17.88 6.71 1.75
CA GLU A 127 17.73 8.15 2.00
C GLU A 127 18.76 8.91 1.16
N ILE A 128 18.27 9.87 0.36
CA ILE A 128 19.14 10.82 -0.35
C ILE A 128 19.72 11.78 0.68
N PRO A 129 21.04 12.04 0.69
CA PRO A 129 21.62 12.96 1.66
C PRO A 129 21.38 14.42 1.25
N GLU A 130 21.29 15.30 2.25
CA GLU A 130 21.25 16.77 2.09
C GLU A 130 22.47 17.35 1.34
N THR A 131 23.54 16.57 1.17
CA THR A 131 24.73 16.95 0.37
C THR A 131 24.59 16.67 -1.12
N ALA A 132 23.58 15.91 -1.55
CA ALA A 132 23.25 15.76 -2.96
C ALA A 132 22.45 17.00 -3.46
N PRO A 133 22.36 17.25 -4.77
CA PRO A 133 21.50 18.32 -5.27
C PRO A 133 20.03 18.08 -4.88
N PRO A 134 19.30 19.09 -4.38
CA PRO A 134 17.88 18.95 -4.06
C PRO A 134 17.07 18.75 -5.35
N LEU A 135 16.04 17.91 -5.29
CA LEU A 135 15.07 17.80 -6.38
C LEU A 135 14.28 19.12 -6.53
N GLU A 136 13.93 19.50 -7.75
CA GLU A 136 13.19 20.74 -8.05
C GLU A 136 11.69 20.48 -8.16
N VAL A 137 10.88 21.39 -7.61
CA VAL A 137 9.41 21.31 -7.67
C VAL A 137 8.93 21.36 -9.13
N GLY A 138 7.96 20.50 -9.46
CA GLY A 138 7.40 20.37 -10.80
C GLY A 138 8.23 19.48 -11.73
N LYS A 139 9.40 18.99 -11.32
CA LYS A 139 10.22 18.06 -12.13
C LYS A 139 9.95 16.61 -11.79
N GLU A 140 10.04 15.78 -12.82
CA GLU A 140 10.01 14.33 -12.73
C GLU A 140 11.44 13.80 -12.83
N TYR A 141 11.75 12.76 -12.06
CA TYR A 141 13.05 12.14 -11.91
C TYR A 141 12.92 10.64 -12.16
N VAL A 142 14.04 9.97 -12.41
CA VAL A 142 14.08 8.51 -12.56
C VAL A 142 15.03 7.95 -11.53
N TRP A 143 14.61 6.91 -10.83
CA TRP A 143 15.48 6.10 -10.00
C TRP A 143 15.53 4.66 -10.53
N THR A 144 16.71 4.06 -10.46
CA THR A 144 16.96 2.69 -10.93
C THR A 144 17.75 1.93 -9.89
N VAL A 145 17.32 0.72 -9.58
CA VAL A 145 18.08 -0.27 -8.82
C VAL A 145 18.60 -1.32 -9.77
N VAL A 146 19.89 -1.59 -9.73
CA VAL A 146 20.55 -2.61 -10.54
C VAL A 146 21.15 -3.67 -9.64
N ALA A 147 20.66 -4.89 -9.75
CA ALA A 147 21.24 -6.06 -9.11
C ALA A 147 22.27 -6.72 -10.03
N ARG A 148 23.48 -6.99 -9.51
CA ARG A 148 24.49 -7.77 -10.23
C ARG A 148 24.37 -9.24 -9.85
N CYS A 149 24.13 -10.10 -10.83
CA CYS A 149 24.19 -11.54 -10.62
C CYS A 149 25.64 -12.06 -10.71
N ARG A 150 25.83 -13.38 -10.51
CA ARG A 150 27.12 -14.07 -10.74
C ARG A 150 27.37 -14.37 -12.22
N SER A 151 26.31 -14.58 -13.00
CA SER A 151 26.39 -14.47 -14.46
C SER A 151 26.62 -13.01 -14.84
N VAL A 152 27.00 -12.74 -16.09
CA VAL A 152 27.23 -11.37 -16.60
C VAL A 152 25.92 -10.57 -16.71
N GLU A 153 24.78 -11.20 -16.44
CA GLU A 153 23.47 -10.58 -16.50
C GLU A 153 23.21 -9.67 -15.29
N GLN A 154 22.49 -8.57 -15.56
CA GLN A 154 22.10 -7.59 -14.56
C GLN A 154 20.59 -7.45 -14.60
N ILE A 155 19.99 -7.40 -13.41
CA ILE A 155 18.55 -7.23 -13.24
C ILE A 155 18.31 -5.78 -12.85
N TYR A 156 17.45 -5.10 -13.62
CA TYR A 156 17.15 -3.68 -13.47
C TYR A 156 15.69 -3.53 -13.06
N ALA A 157 15.43 -2.72 -12.04
CA ALA A 157 14.09 -2.26 -11.69
C ALA A 157 14.09 -0.72 -11.67
N ARG A 158 13.16 -0.09 -12.40
CA ARG A 158 13.22 1.35 -12.72
C ARG A 158 11.87 2.02 -12.52
N ALA A 159 11.88 3.19 -11.89
CA ALA A 159 10.67 3.97 -11.71
C ALA A 159 10.90 5.47 -11.84
N SER A 160 9.81 6.18 -12.12
CA SER A 160 9.71 7.63 -12.13
C SER A 160 9.25 8.11 -10.75
N LEU A 161 9.63 9.34 -10.39
CA LEU A 161 9.20 10.04 -9.19
C LEU A 161 8.98 11.51 -9.57
N ARG A 162 7.89 12.13 -9.13
CA ARG A 162 7.68 13.57 -9.36
C ARG A 162 7.76 14.35 -8.05
N ARG A 163 8.57 15.42 -8.02
CA ARG A 163 8.52 16.37 -6.89
C ARG A 163 7.39 17.37 -7.13
N VAL A 164 6.46 17.45 -6.20
CA VAL A 164 5.33 18.39 -6.22
C VAL A 164 5.50 19.48 -5.16
N GLU A 165 4.71 20.54 -5.27
CA GLU A 165 4.70 21.64 -4.31
C GLU A 165 3.99 21.23 -3.01
N LEU A 166 4.52 21.67 -1.86
CA LEU A 166 3.81 21.58 -0.59
C LEU A 166 2.78 22.72 -0.52
N SER A 167 1.49 22.39 -0.66
CA SER A 167 0.43 23.38 -0.53
C SER A 167 0.27 23.87 0.92
N SER A 168 -0.24 25.09 1.09
CA SER A 168 -0.44 25.69 2.43
C SER A 168 -1.46 24.91 3.25
N GLU A 169 -2.42 24.27 2.59
CA GLU A 169 -3.47 23.44 3.15
C GLU A 169 -2.89 22.14 3.69
N LEU A 170 -1.99 21.50 2.92
CA LEU A 170 -1.28 20.30 3.32
C LEU A 170 -0.30 20.59 4.47
N GLU A 171 0.45 21.70 4.40
CA GLU A 171 1.34 22.11 5.48
C GLU A 171 0.57 22.27 6.81
N LYS A 172 -0.57 22.97 6.79
CA LYS A 172 -1.47 23.10 7.96
C LYS A 172 -1.99 21.75 8.46
N ALA A 173 -2.38 20.84 7.56
CA ALA A 173 -2.81 19.50 7.94
C ALA A 173 -1.69 18.70 8.62
N LEU A 174 -0.47 18.74 8.07
CA LEU A 174 0.71 18.06 8.62
C LEU A 174 1.18 18.64 9.95
N LEU A 175 1.01 19.94 10.18
CA LEU A 175 1.25 20.61 11.46
C LEU A 175 0.15 20.31 12.50
N GLY A 176 -1.08 20.04 12.06
CA GLY A 176 -2.21 19.67 12.91
C GLY A 176 -2.28 18.20 13.31
N ALA A 177 -1.45 17.33 12.70
CA ALA A 177 -1.43 15.90 12.96
C ALA A 177 -1.00 15.59 14.41
N LYS A 178 -1.81 14.80 15.13
CA LYS A 178 -1.65 14.47 16.55
C LYS A 178 -0.83 13.20 16.78
N SER A 179 -0.60 12.41 15.73
CA SER A 179 0.21 11.19 15.77
C SER A 179 0.96 10.98 14.45
N ASN A 180 1.97 10.10 14.48
CA ASN A 180 2.67 9.71 13.27
C ASN A 180 1.75 8.93 12.30
N GLU A 181 0.81 8.12 12.81
CA GLU A 181 -0.20 7.42 11.99
C GLU A 181 -1.09 8.42 11.23
N GLU A 182 -1.56 9.49 11.90
CA GLU A 182 -2.35 10.55 11.28
C GLU A 182 -1.53 11.29 10.22
N ARG A 183 -0.25 11.59 10.50
CA ARG A 183 0.68 12.17 9.51
C ARG A 183 0.85 11.27 8.28
N VAL A 184 1.04 9.96 8.46
CA VAL A 184 1.16 8.99 7.36
C VAL A 184 -0.13 8.95 6.54
N ARG A 185 -1.30 8.89 7.18
CA ARG A 185 -2.60 8.89 6.50
C ARG A 185 -2.81 10.17 5.69
N ILE A 186 -2.46 11.35 6.23
CA ILE A 186 -2.53 12.63 5.49
C ILE A 186 -1.66 12.59 4.24
N LEU A 187 -0.41 12.14 4.34
CA LEU A 187 0.49 12.03 3.18
C LEU A 187 -0.03 11.04 2.13
N ALA A 188 -0.53 9.89 2.57
CA ALA A 188 -1.07 8.83 1.70
C ALA A 188 -2.34 9.29 0.95
N GLN A 189 -3.24 9.99 1.64
CA GLN A 189 -4.48 10.55 1.07
C GLN A 189 -4.22 11.72 0.09
N GLN A 190 -3.01 12.25 0.05
CA GLN A 190 -2.57 13.28 -0.91
C GLN A 190 -1.70 12.69 -2.04
N GLY A 191 -1.61 11.37 -2.14
CA GLY A 191 -0.82 10.68 -3.17
C GLY A 191 0.70 10.76 -2.98
N LEU A 192 1.19 11.25 -1.84
CA LEU A 192 2.61 11.42 -1.53
C LEU A 192 3.22 10.11 -1.02
N TRP A 193 3.28 9.11 -1.90
CA TRP A 193 3.69 7.74 -1.56
C TRP A 193 5.05 7.68 -0.85
N HIS A 194 6.07 8.35 -1.39
CA HIS A 194 7.42 8.30 -0.83
C HIS A 194 7.48 8.91 0.58
N ASP A 195 6.81 10.05 0.79
CA ASP A 195 6.74 10.70 2.11
C ASP A 195 5.93 9.86 3.10
N ALA A 196 4.80 9.29 2.67
CA ALA A 196 3.95 8.44 3.51
C ALA A 196 4.67 7.16 3.95
N LEU A 197 5.32 6.46 3.00
CA LEU A 197 6.07 5.24 3.27
C LEU A 197 7.32 5.52 4.14
N ALA A 198 8.00 6.66 3.91
CA ALA A 198 9.11 7.10 4.76
C ALA A 198 8.67 7.44 6.19
N ALA A 199 7.56 8.15 6.36
CA ALA A 199 6.99 8.47 7.67
C ALA A 199 6.44 7.23 8.39
N GLY A 200 5.93 6.24 7.65
CA GLY A 200 5.41 4.99 8.21
C GLY A 200 6.49 3.98 8.62
N ASN A 201 7.72 4.13 8.11
CA ASN A 201 8.81 3.17 8.26
C ASN A 201 9.02 2.71 9.72
N GLY A 202 9.00 1.38 9.92
CA GLY A 202 9.12 0.77 11.26
C GLY A 202 7.83 0.72 12.08
N SER A 203 6.67 1.03 11.49
CA SER A 203 5.34 0.91 12.12
C SER A 203 4.36 0.13 11.24
N ASP A 204 3.22 -0.29 11.81
CA ASP A 204 2.15 -0.99 11.08
C ASP A 204 1.61 -0.19 9.88
N SER A 205 1.72 1.14 9.92
CA SER A 205 1.33 2.00 8.79
C SER A 205 2.17 1.75 7.53
N PHE A 206 3.43 1.34 7.66
CA PHE A 206 4.27 0.96 6.52
C PHE A 206 3.70 -0.27 5.81
N TRP A 207 3.41 -1.34 6.56
CA TRP A 207 2.86 -2.58 6.01
C TRP A 207 1.45 -2.40 5.47
N ARG A 208 0.63 -1.55 6.10
CA ARG A 208 -0.69 -1.18 5.60
C ARG A 208 -0.63 -0.47 4.24
N LEU A 209 0.32 0.46 4.04
CA LEU A 209 0.54 1.08 2.73
C LEU A 209 1.00 0.06 1.68
N LEU A 210 1.92 -0.85 2.03
CA LEU A 210 2.33 -1.91 1.12
C LEU A 210 1.16 -2.82 0.73
N ALA A 211 0.26 -3.13 1.67
CA ALA A 211 -0.96 -3.87 1.37
C ALA A 211 -1.91 -3.12 0.41
N ASP A 212 -1.97 -1.79 0.44
CA ASP A 212 -2.78 -1.00 -0.53
C ASP A 212 -2.30 -1.18 -1.98
N ILE A 213 -1.02 -1.52 -2.21
CA ILE A 213 -0.44 -1.80 -3.54
C ILE A 213 -0.28 -3.31 -3.83
N GLY A 214 -0.91 -4.19 -3.04
CA GLY A 214 -0.86 -5.64 -3.24
C GLY A 214 0.42 -6.33 -2.72
N VAL A 215 1.18 -5.67 -1.85
CA VAL A 215 2.34 -6.25 -1.13
C VAL A 215 1.90 -6.48 0.32
N HIS A 216 1.22 -7.60 0.58
CA HIS A 216 0.59 -7.90 1.85
C HIS A 216 1.56 -8.52 2.88
N GLN A 217 2.56 -9.30 2.43
CA GLN A 217 3.56 -9.96 3.30
C GLN A 217 4.95 -10.04 2.65
N LEU A 218 5.94 -10.44 3.46
CA LEU A 218 7.26 -10.86 2.97
C LEU A 218 7.21 -12.10 2.05
N GLY A 219 6.14 -12.90 2.11
CA GLY A 219 5.85 -13.95 1.13
C GLY A 219 5.70 -13.38 -0.28
N ASP A 220 4.85 -12.36 -0.47
CA ASP A 220 4.66 -11.67 -1.76
C ASP A 220 5.92 -10.93 -2.28
N LEU A 221 6.99 -10.86 -1.46
CA LEU A 221 8.31 -10.36 -1.83
C LEU A 221 9.32 -11.49 -2.15
N ALA A 222 9.05 -12.72 -1.74
CA ALA A 222 9.91 -13.90 -1.85
C ALA A 222 9.26 -15.08 -2.60
N ASP A 223 8.02 -14.93 -3.10
CA ASP A 223 7.23 -16.03 -3.68
C ASP A 223 7.69 -16.44 -5.08
N VAL A 224 8.72 -17.29 -5.09
CA VAL A 224 8.84 -18.39 -6.06
C VAL A 224 8.76 -19.69 -5.26
N PRO A 225 7.85 -20.63 -5.58
CA PRO A 225 7.74 -21.88 -4.85
C PRO A 225 9.05 -22.69 -4.89
N HIS A 226 9.47 -23.21 -3.75
CA HIS A 226 10.43 -24.30 -3.70
C HIS A 226 9.72 -25.63 -3.96
N GLU A 227 10.01 -26.26 -5.10
CA GLU A 227 9.78 -27.71 -5.32
C GLU A 227 10.93 -28.53 -4.71
#